data_AF-A0AAW6FQP8-F1
#
_entry.id   AF-A0AAW6FQP8-F1
#
_cell.length_a   1.000
_cell.length_b   1.000
_cell.length_c   1.000
_cell.angle_alpha   90.00
_cell.angle_beta   90.00
_cell.angle_gamma   90.00
#
_symmetry.space_group_name_H-M   'P 1'
#
loop_
_entity.id
_entity.type
_entity.pdbx_description
1 polymer ?
#
loop_
_entity_poly.entity_id
_entity_poly.type
_entity_poly.pdbx_seq_one_letter_code
_entity_poly.pdbx_strand_id
1 'polypeptide(L)' 'MKCNNKGAFEKQNVFGMGEPNTTYVKYFIGESFLNPLTDPQSDLFAANVTFEPGCRKMEYSL' A
#
# COMPACT_ATOMS: atom_id res chain seq x y z
N MET A 1 4.87 -10.84 -1.61
CA MET A 1 6.20 -10.96 -2.25
C MET A 1 7.18 -10.20 -1.37
N LYS A 2 8.28 -10.82 -0.90
CA LYS A 2 9.30 -10.12 -0.11
C LYS A 2 10.39 -9.64 -1.08
N CYS A 3 10.53 -8.33 -1.24
CA CYS A 3 11.56 -7.74 -2.10
C CYS A 3 12.66 -7.16 -1.21
N ASN A 4 13.90 -7.62 -1.40
CA ASN A 4 15.02 -7.30 -0.49
C ASN A 4 15.71 -5.97 -0.84
N ASN A 5 15.34 -5.33 -1.94
CA ASN A 5 15.77 -3.98 -2.28
C ASN A 5 14.72 -3.25 -3.14
N LYS A 6 14.82 -1.91 -3.18
CA LYS A 6 13.87 -1.03 -3.85
C LYS A 6 13.83 -1.24 -5.38
N GLY A 7 14.99 -1.36 -6.05
CA GLY A 7 15.01 -1.51 -7.51
C GLY A 7 14.42 -2.83 -8.02
N ALA A 8 14.56 -3.91 -7.27
CA ALA A 8 13.91 -5.19 -7.57
C ALA A 8 12.40 -5.12 -7.33
N PHE A 9 11.98 -4.41 -6.28
CA PHE A 9 10.57 -4.13 -6.03
C PHE A 9 9.95 -3.33 -7.17
N GLU A 10 10.57 -2.23 -7.61
CA GLU A 10 10.05 -1.36 -8.67
C GLU A 10 9.86 -2.12 -9.99
N LYS A 11 10.78 -3.02 -10.35
CA LYS A 11 10.65 -3.88 -11.54
C LYS A 11 9.47 -4.87 -11.46
N GLN A 12 9.05 -5.24 -10.26
CA GLN A 12 7.98 -6.22 -10.03
C GLN A 12 6.64 -5.55 -9.71
N ASN A 13 6.65 -4.28 -9.27
CA ASN A 13 5.46 -3.53 -8.91
C ASN A 13 4.74 -2.99 -10.15
N VAL A 14 4.11 -3.91 -10.90
CA VAL A 14 3.36 -3.60 -12.14
C VAL A 14 2.19 -2.64 -11.91
N PHE A 15 1.67 -2.57 -10.68
CA PHE A 15 0.53 -1.72 -10.33
C PHE A 15 0.94 -0.33 -9.83
N GLY A 16 2.25 -0.04 -9.70
CA GLY A 16 2.75 1.25 -9.22
C GLY A 16 2.59 1.46 -7.71
N MET A 17 3.48 2.26 -7.11
CA MET A 17 3.51 2.49 -5.66
C MET A 17 2.40 3.44 -5.19
N GLY A 18 2.08 4.46 -5.99
CA GLY A 18 1.13 5.51 -5.64
C GLY A 18 1.69 6.53 -4.65
N GLU A 19 0.77 7.22 -3.99
CA GLU A 19 1.06 8.32 -3.06
C GLU A 19 1.01 7.86 -1.60
N PRO A 20 1.57 8.63 -0.63
CA PRO A 20 1.43 8.32 0.78
C PRO A 20 -0.03 8.07 1.18
N ASN A 21 -0.27 6.95 1.86
CA ASN A 21 -1.61 6.53 2.23
C ASN A 21 -2.13 7.32 3.43
N THR A 22 -2.78 8.45 3.18
CA THR A 22 -3.39 9.28 4.22
C THR A 22 -4.75 8.73 4.68
N THR A 23 -5.46 8.04 3.81
CA THR A 23 -6.83 7.52 4.06
C THR A 23 -6.84 6.42 5.11
N TYR A 24 -5.89 5.50 5.07
CA TYR A 24 -5.85 4.30 5.91
C TYR A 24 -4.67 4.27 6.88
N VAL A 25 -3.92 5.37 7.03
CA VAL A 25 -2.72 5.45 7.90
C VAL A 25 -2.98 4.97 9.32
N LYS A 26 -4.17 5.23 9.87
CA LYS A 26 -4.57 4.85 11.23
C LYS A 26 -4.69 3.34 11.48
N TYR A 27 -4.56 2.51 10.45
CA TYR A 27 -4.66 1.05 10.57
C TYR A 27 -3.29 0.35 10.50
N PHE A 28 -2.21 1.10 10.26
CA PHE A 28 -0.88 0.56 10.07
C PHE A 28 0.14 1.27 10.97
N ILE A 29 1.11 0.51 11.45
CA ILE A 29 2.35 1.05 12.02
C ILE A 29 3.40 0.99 10.91
N GLY A 30 3.92 2.15 10.52
CA GLY A 30 4.84 2.33 9.39
C GLY A 30 4.18 3.01 8.18
N GLU A 31 4.98 3.37 7.20
CA GLU A 31 4.56 4.00 5.95
C GLU A 31 3.87 3.01 5.01
N SER A 32 2.76 3.45 4.43
CA SER A 32 2.10 2.76 3.34
C SER A 32 1.74 3.75 2.25
N PHE A 33 1.61 3.25 1.04
CA PHE A 33 1.35 4.03 -0.17
C PHE A 33 0.17 3.41 -0.90
N LEU A 34 -0.70 4.26 -1.44
CA LEU A 34 -1.96 3.87 -2.05
C LEU A 34 -1.98 4.33 -3.50
N ASN A 35 -2.24 3.38 -4.41
CA ASN A 35 -2.51 3.67 -5.81
C ASN A 35 -3.90 3.15 -6.20
N PRO A 36 -4.92 4.01 -6.32
CA PRO A 36 -6.22 3.61 -6.88
C PRO A 36 -6.04 3.03 -8.29
N LEU A 37 -6.63 1.86 -8.54
CA LEU A 37 -6.57 1.16 -9.83
C LEU A 37 -7.89 1.27 -10.61
N THR A 38 -8.95 1.75 -9.97
CA THR A 38 -10.26 1.97 -10.59
C THR A 38 -10.65 3.44 -10.57
N ASP A 39 -11.57 3.80 -11.46
CA ASP A 39 -12.16 5.13 -11.50
C ASP A 39 -12.90 5.39 -10.17
N PRO A 40 -12.68 6.55 -9.50
CA PRO A 40 -13.41 6.93 -8.29
C PRO A 40 -14.94 6.94 -8.44
N GLN A 41 -15.47 7.04 -9.66
CA GLN A 41 -16.90 7.00 -9.95
C GLN A 41 -17.44 5.57 -10.18
N SER A 42 -16.57 4.56 -10.20
CA SER A 42 -16.99 3.16 -10.36
C SER A 42 -17.53 2.58 -9.05
N ASP A 43 -18.52 1.70 -9.15
CA ASP A 43 -19.09 0.98 -8.00
C ASP A 43 -18.07 0.05 -7.30
N LEU A 44 -16.99 -0.32 -8.00
CA LEU A 44 -15.91 -1.15 -7.46
C LEU A 44 -14.65 -0.32 -7.21
N PHE A 45 -14.24 -0.25 -5.95
CA PHE A 45 -12.95 0.32 -5.56
C PHE A 45 -11.89 -0.78 -5.43
N ALA A 46 -10.83 -0.69 -6.25
CA ALA A 46 -9.63 -1.49 -6.09
C ALA A 46 -8.40 -0.58 -6.07
N ALA A 47 -7.45 -0.89 -5.20
CA ALA A 47 -6.21 -0.12 -5.07
C ALA A 47 -5.03 -1.06 -4.79
N ASN A 48 -3.86 -0.69 -5.32
CA ASN A 48 -2.60 -1.29 -4.89
C ASN A 48 -2.15 -0.59 -3.61
N VAL A 49 -1.82 -1.37 -2.58
CA VAL A 49 -1.26 -0.86 -1.34
C VAL A 49 0.16 -1.37 -1.20
N THR A 50 1.13 -0.46 -1.22
CA THR A 50 2.53 -0.77 -0.98
C THR A 50 2.88 -0.46 0.47
N PHE A 51 3.63 -1.36 1.10
CA PHE A 51 4.05 -1.24 2.49
C PHE A 51 5.56 -1.11 2.56
N GLU A 52 6.06 -0.20 3.39
CA GLU A 52 7.49 -0.17 3.68
C GLU A 52 7.91 -1.44 4.45
N PRO A 53 9.20 -1.83 4.40
CA PRO A 53 9.72 -2.91 5.21
C PRO A 53 9.41 -2.70 6.71
N GLY A 54 8.77 -3.68 7.34
CA GLY A 54 8.40 -3.61 8.75
C GLY A 54 7.04 -2.97 9.04
N CYS A 55 6.35 -2.46 8.02
CA CYS A 55 4.99 -2.01 8.16
C CYS A 55 4.07 -3.19 8.54
N ARG A 56 3.19 -2.97 9.51
CA ARG A 56 2.28 -4.01 10.03
C ARG A 56 0.93 -3.44 10.41
N LYS A 57 -0.10 -4.28 10.35
CA LYS A 57 -1.46 -3.92 10.81
C LYS A 57 -1.41 -3.63 12.31
N MET A 58 -2.10 -2.56 12.73
CA MET A 58 -2.35 -2.30 14.15
C MET A 58 -3.26 -3.39 14.71
N GLU A 59 -2.78 -4.15 15.70
CA GLU A 59 -3.65 -4.95 16.56
C GLU A 59 -4.17 -4.05 17.68
N TYR A 60 -5.49 -3.89 17.74
CA TYR A 60 -6.13 -3.33 18.91
C TYR A 60 -6.21 -4.46 19.94
N SER A 61 -5.47 -4.36 21.05
CA SER A 61 -5.77 -5.21 22.22
C SER A 61 -7.15 -4.85 22.73
N LEU A 62 -8.05 -5.83 22.76
CA LEU A 62 -9.30 -5.77 23.52
C LEU A 62 -9.02 -5.95 25.01
#